data_AF-A0A0L0F2S3-F1
#
_entry.id   AF-A0A0L0F2S3-F1
#
_cell.length_a   1.000
_cell.length_b   1.000
_cell.length_c   1.000
_cell.angle_alpha   90.00
_cell.angle_beta   90.00
_cell.angle_gamma   90.00
#
_symmetry.space_group_name_H-M   'P 1'
#
loop_
_entity.id
_entity.type
_entity.pdbx_description
1 polymer ?
#
loop_
_entity_poly.entity_id
_entity_poly.type
_entity_poly.pdbx_seq_one_letter_code
_entity_poly.pdbx_strand_id
1 'polypeptide(L)'
;GKDETIISKNKTITTGSSENEVTITKNKTITTGSSKNEVTITKNKTITTGSGKNETNITKKNIITTGSGTHETNSTKIKTITTGSGKNKTITTGSGKNETNITKNKTITTGSGKNETNITKNKTITTGSGKNETIITKNSTITTGSGKNEGIVTKNKTITTGSGNNETIITKNKTITTGSGKNEEIITKNKTITTGSGNNETIITKNKTITTGSDKNETIITRNTTITTGSGKNEGIITK
;
A
#
# COMPACT_ATOMS: atom_id res chain seq x y z
N GLY A 1 -15.53 31.16 3.34
CA GLY A 1 -16.62 30.77 2.43
C GLY A 1 -16.18 29.51 1.72
N LYS A 2 -17.12 28.60 1.45
CA LYS A 2 -16.92 27.50 0.50
C LYS A 2 -17.07 28.07 -0.90
N ASP A 3 -16.07 27.88 -1.75
CA ASP A 3 -16.18 28.21 -3.17
C ASP A 3 -16.52 26.93 -3.95
N GLU A 4 -17.78 26.81 -4.39
CA GLU A 4 -18.24 25.72 -5.27
C GLU A 4 -18.02 26.13 -6.73
N THR A 5 -17.27 25.32 -7.48
CA THR A 5 -16.97 25.62 -8.89
C THR A 5 -17.20 24.39 -9.78
N ILE A 6 -18.13 24.52 -10.74
CA ILE A 6 -18.41 23.49 -11.76
C ILE A 6 -17.82 23.93 -13.11
N ILE A 7 -16.86 23.17 -13.65
CA ILE A 7 -16.19 23.51 -14.91
C ILE A 7 -16.29 22.35 -15.91
N SER A 8 -16.95 22.61 -17.04
CA SER A 8 -17.18 21.61 -18.09
C SER A 8 -15.94 21.37 -18.95
N LYS A 9 -15.24 22.44 -19.39
CA LYS A 9 -13.96 22.41 -20.10
C LYS A 9 -13.12 23.66 -19.82
N ASN A 10 -11.89 23.47 -19.35
CA ASN A 10 -10.92 24.54 -19.20
C ASN A 10 -9.47 24.04 -19.33
N LYS A 11 -8.54 24.90 -19.74
CA LYS A 11 -7.13 24.53 -19.93
C LYS A 11 -6.43 24.39 -18.58
N THR A 12 -6.64 25.36 -17.69
CA THR A 12 -6.01 25.41 -16.36
C THR A 12 -7.04 25.91 -15.34
N ILE A 13 -7.05 25.34 -14.14
CA ILE A 13 -7.78 25.86 -12.97
C ILE A 13 -6.77 26.02 -11.84
N THR A 14 -6.85 27.13 -11.11
CA THR A 14 -6.15 27.34 -9.85
C THR A 14 -7.18 27.78 -8.82
N THR A 15 -7.30 27.07 -7.69
CA THR A 15 -8.14 27.50 -6.56
C THR A 15 -7.31 28.22 -5.50
N GLY A 16 -7.96 29.08 -4.70
CA GLY A 16 -7.32 29.83 -3.63
C GLY A 16 -6.97 28.97 -2.41
N SER A 17 -6.37 29.60 -1.39
CA SER A 17 -5.98 28.96 -0.12
C SER A 17 -7.15 28.73 0.86
N SER A 18 -8.38 28.92 0.40
CA SER A 18 -9.64 28.68 1.12
C SER A 18 -10.09 27.23 0.99
N GLU A 19 -11.19 26.86 1.67
CA GLU A 19 -11.85 25.60 1.41
C GLU A 19 -12.50 25.61 0.01
N ASN A 20 -12.15 24.65 -0.84
CA ASN A 20 -12.63 24.58 -2.22
C ASN A 20 -13.37 23.29 -2.51
N GLU A 21 -14.47 23.38 -3.27
CA GLU A 21 -15.20 22.23 -3.80
C GLU A 21 -15.31 22.37 -5.32
N VAL A 22 -14.69 21.42 -6.05
CA VAL A 22 -14.49 21.58 -7.49
C VAL A 22 -14.91 20.32 -8.25
N THR A 23 -15.89 20.48 -9.14
CA THR A 23 -16.36 19.42 -10.04
C THR A 23 -15.96 19.72 -11.48
N ILE A 24 -15.20 18.81 -12.11
CA ILE A 24 -14.64 19.04 -13.46
C ILE A 24 -14.86 17.84 -14.39
N THR A 25 -15.46 18.11 -15.55
CA THR A 25 -15.70 17.09 -16.56
C THR A 25 -14.48 16.85 -17.45
N LYS A 26 -13.84 17.91 -18.00
CA LYS A 26 -12.67 17.77 -18.89
C LYS A 26 -11.66 18.93 -18.84
N ASN A 27 -10.50 18.72 -18.21
CA ASN A 27 -9.42 19.73 -18.18
C ASN A 27 -8.03 19.22 -18.62
N LYS A 28 -7.07 20.15 -18.74
CA LYS A 28 -5.64 19.81 -18.88
C LYS A 28 -4.93 19.87 -17.53
N THR A 29 -5.01 20.97 -16.79
CA THR A 29 -4.31 21.14 -15.50
C THR A 29 -5.26 21.67 -14.42
N ILE A 30 -5.12 21.21 -13.17
CA ILE A 30 -5.74 21.79 -11.97
C ILE A 30 -4.65 21.97 -10.92
N THR A 31 -4.66 23.08 -10.21
CA THR A 31 -3.91 23.31 -8.97
C THR A 31 -4.89 23.75 -7.89
N THR A 32 -4.96 23.07 -6.74
CA THR A 32 -5.70 23.60 -5.57
C THR A 32 -4.75 24.26 -4.59
N GLY A 33 -5.23 25.30 -3.91
CA GLY A 33 -4.47 25.96 -2.84
C GLY A 33 -4.37 25.12 -1.57
N SER A 34 -3.75 25.70 -0.55
CA SER A 34 -3.68 25.11 0.80
C SER A 34 -5.08 25.12 1.45
N SER A 35 -5.34 24.22 2.43
CA SER A 35 -6.59 24.04 3.21
C SER A 35 -7.41 22.80 2.83
N LYS A 36 -8.72 22.78 3.08
CA LYS A 36 -9.61 21.65 2.76
C LYS A 36 -10.04 21.72 1.29
N ASN A 37 -9.70 20.73 0.47
CA ASN A 37 -10.15 20.69 -0.92
C ASN A 37 -10.89 19.39 -1.22
N GLU A 38 -12.04 19.49 -1.87
CA GLU A 38 -12.78 18.36 -2.42
C GLU A 38 -12.82 18.49 -3.94
N VAL A 39 -12.27 17.50 -4.64
CA VAL A 39 -12.08 17.58 -6.09
C VAL A 39 -12.62 16.32 -6.78
N THR A 40 -13.69 16.50 -7.55
CA THR A 40 -14.31 15.43 -8.35
C THR A 40 -14.03 15.62 -9.84
N ILE A 41 -13.42 14.62 -10.49
CA ILE A 41 -12.97 14.74 -11.88
C ILE A 41 -13.28 13.53 -12.74
N THR A 42 -13.97 13.75 -13.87
CA THR A 42 -14.27 12.69 -14.84
C THR A 42 -13.09 12.38 -15.78
N LYS A 43 -12.47 13.39 -16.42
CA LYS A 43 -11.35 13.20 -17.38
C LYS A 43 -10.39 14.36 -17.39
N ASN A 44 -9.09 14.16 -17.18
CA ASN A 44 -8.18 15.32 -17.09
C ASN A 44 -6.71 14.94 -17.41
N LYS A 45 -5.73 15.87 -17.50
CA LYS A 45 -4.28 15.50 -17.70
C LYS A 45 -3.41 15.54 -16.42
N THR A 46 -3.36 16.65 -15.69
CA THR A 46 -2.57 16.84 -14.44
C THR A 46 -3.39 17.50 -13.31
N ILE A 47 -3.30 17.03 -12.06
CA ILE A 47 -3.83 17.69 -10.85
C ILE A 47 -2.64 17.95 -9.93
N THR A 48 -2.62 19.08 -9.24
CA THR A 48 -1.80 19.33 -8.06
C THR A 48 -2.72 19.80 -6.94
N THR A 49 -2.75 19.16 -5.78
CA THR A 49 -3.44 19.69 -4.60
C THR A 49 -2.42 20.28 -3.63
N GLY A 50 -2.77 21.39 -3.00
CA GLY A 50 -1.95 22.05 -1.98
C GLY A 50 -1.85 21.24 -0.69
N SER A 51 -1.26 21.83 0.35
CA SER A 51 -1.22 21.23 1.69
C SER A 51 -2.58 21.27 2.39
N GLY A 52 -2.85 20.33 3.30
CA GLY A 52 -4.09 20.32 4.10
C GLY A 52 -4.90 19.04 3.99
N LYS A 53 -6.23 19.15 4.01
CA LYS A 53 -7.14 18.00 3.92
C LYS A 53 -7.71 17.91 2.51
N ASN A 54 -7.23 16.96 1.71
CA ASN A 54 -7.66 16.85 0.32
C ASN A 54 -8.39 15.53 0.08
N GLU A 55 -9.60 15.61 -0.47
CA GLU A 55 -10.34 14.47 -1.00
C GLU A 55 -10.36 14.57 -2.52
N THR A 56 -9.96 13.49 -3.21
CA THR A 56 -9.87 13.49 -4.67
C THR A 56 -10.50 12.24 -5.27
N ASN A 57 -11.59 12.44 -6.02
CA ASN A 57 -12.38 11.38 -6.64
C ASN A 57 -12.19 11.39 -8.17
N ILE A 58 -11.62 10.32 -8.74
CA ILE A 58 -11.20 10.30 -10.17
C ILE A 58 -11.63 9.05 -10.93
N THR A 59 -12.29 9.28 -12.06
CA THR A 59 -12.73 8.20 -12.97
C THR A 59 -11.68 7.84 -14.03
N LYS A 60 -11.01 8.82 -14.68
CA LYS A 60 -9.97 8.59 -15.71
C LYS A 60 -8.91 9.71 -15.74
N LYS A 61 -7.65 9.44 -15.35
CA LYS A 61 -6.56 10.47 -15.46
C LYS A 61 -5.11 9.97 -15.46
N ASN A 62 -4.20 10.86 -15.88
CA ASN A 62 -2.76 10.64 -16.09
C ASN A 62 -1.80 11.01 -14.96
N ILE A 63 -1.95 12.12 -14.22
CA ILE A 63 -1.05 12.55 -13.13
C ILE A 63 -1.83 13.33 -12.06
N ILE A 64 -1.65 13.01 -10.77
CA ILE A 64 -2.07 13.78 -9.60
C ILE A 64 -0.83 14.06 -8.75
N THR A 65 -0.68 15.23 -8.17
CA THR A 65 0.29 15.53 -7.12
C THR A 65 -0.45 16.08 -5.93
N THR A 66 -0.11 15.67 -4.72
CA THR A 66 -0.68 16.28 -3.51
C THR A 66 0.44 16.77 -2.60
N GLY A 67 0.16 17.84 -1.84
CA GLY A 67 1.09 18.42 -0.88
C GLY A 67 1.20 17.61 0.41
N SER A 68 1.66 18.24 1.50
CA SER A 68 1.68 17.65 2.84
C SER A 68 0.30 17.70 3.51
N GLY A 69 -0.06 16.71 4.32
CA GLY A 69 -1.33 16.70 5.06
C GLY A 69 -2.07 15.37 5.02
N THR A 70 -3.41 15.43 5.15
CA THR A 70 -4.29 14.26 5.08
C THR A 70 -4.90 14.16 3.69
N HIS A 71 -4.71 13.03 3.03
CA HIS A 71 -5.17 12.84 1.65
C HIS A 71 -6.00 11.58 1.53
N GLU A 72 -7.20 11.73 0.99
CA GLU A 72 -8.03 10.62 0.54
C GLU A 72 -8.08 10.63 -0.97
N THR A 73 -7.78 9.49 -1.60
CA THR A 73 -7.84 9.39 -3.06
C THR A 73 -8.51 8.11 -3.51
N ASN A 74 -9.65 8.26 -4.17
CA ASN A 74 -10.41 7.15 -4.74
C ASN A 74 -10.22 7.11 -6.27
N SER A 75 -9.82 5.95 -6.81
CA SER A 75 -9.68 5.84 -8.26
C SER A 75 -9.87 4.47 -8.92
N THR A 76 -10.47 4.52 -10.11
CA THR A 76 -10.81 3.35 -10.92
C THR A 76 -9.82 3.06 -12.06
N LYS A 77 -9.20 4.09 -12.69
CA LYS A 77 -8.19 3.96 -13.76
C LYS A 77 -7.22 5.14 -13.77
N ILE A 78 -6.05 4.97 -13.17
CA ILE A 78 -5.00 5.99 -13.11
C ILE A 78 -3.76 5.60 -13.91
N LYS A 79 -3.16 6.61 -14.55
CA LYS A 79 -1.83 6.54 -15.13
C LYS A 79 -0.75 7.07 -14.17
N THR A 80 -0.97 8.03 -13.25
CA THR A 80 0.00 8.42 -12.20
C THR A 80 -0.68 9.16 -11.04
N ILE A 81 -0.26 8.90 -9.79
CA ILE A 81 -0.36 9.80 -8.61
C ILE A 81 1.07 9.96 -8.09
N THR A 82 1.51 11.17 -7.80
CA THR A 82 2.89 11.59 -7.51
C THR A 82 2.84 12.62 -6.40
N THR A 83 2.94 12.19 -5.15
CA THR A 83 3.32 13.05 -4.02
C THR A 83 4.85 13.04 -3.92
N GLY A 84 5.50 13.87 -4.73
CA GLY A 84 6.96 13.87 -4.90
C GLY A 84 7.45 13.07 -6.13
N SER A 85 8.12 13.81 -7.03
CA SER A 85 8.79 13.47 -8.31
C SER A 85 8.81 12.01 -8.84
N GLY A 86 8.27 11.81 -10.06
CA GLY A 86 8.59 10.65 -10.93
C GLY A 86 7.47 10.18 -11.88
N LYS A 87 7.79 9.82 -13.14
CA LYS A 87 6.86 9.57 -14.28
C LYS A 87 6.15 8.19 -14.27
N ASN A 88 4.81 8.19 -14.52
CA ASN A 88 3.94 7.15 -15.15
C ASN A 88 3.76 5.73 -14.52
N LYS A 89 2.51 5.23 -14.61
CA LYS A 89 1.87 3.95 -14.16
C LYS A 89 1.88 3.65 -12.66
N THR A 90 2.16 4.67 -11.86
CA THR A 90 2.53 4.53 -10.45
C THR A 90 1.65 5.41 -9.57
N ILE A 91 1.25 4.93 -8.41
CA ILE A 91 0.68 5.76 -7.34
C ILE A 91 1.77 5.92 -6.29
N THR A 92 2.11 7.15 -5.91
CA THR A 92 3.00 7.47 -4.81
C THR A 92 2.24 8.31 -3.79
N THR A 93 2.17 7.88 -2.53
CA THR A 93 1.67 8.71 -1.40
C THR A 93 2.83 9.37 -0.65
N GLY A 94 2.55 10.52 -0.05
CA GLY A 94 3.57 11.39 0.52
C GLY A 94 3.79 11.05 1.97
N SER A 95 4.52 11.91 2.68
CA SER A 95 4.54 11.81 4.14
C SER A 95 3.19 12.22 4.74
N GLY A 96 2.81 11.59 5.85
CA GLY A 96 1.63 12.00 6.63
C GLY A 96 0.58 10.90 6.78
N LYS A 97 -0.70 11.26 6.70
CA LYS A 97 -1.81 10.31 6.78
C LYS A 97 -2.45 10.19 5.40
N ASN A 98 -2.41 9.01 4.80
CA ASN A 98 -2.95 8.80 3.45
C ASN A 98 -3.89 7.60 3.44
N GLU A 99 -5.02 7.76 2.77
CA GLU A 99 -5.96 6.68 2.50
C GLU A 99 -6.15 6.53 0.99
N THR A 100 -6.02 5.31 0.48
CA THR A 100 -6.07 5.05 -0.97
C THR A 100 -6.86 3.80 -1.31
N ASN A 101 -7.89 3.98 -2.15
CA ASN A 101 -8.71 2.88 -2.67
C ASN A 101 -8.48 2.72 -4.17
N ILE A 102 -7.99 1.54 -4.59
CA ILE A 102 -7.44 1.31 -5.92
C ILE A 102 -7.97 0.00 -6.52
N THR A 103 -8.79 0.10 -7.56
CA THR A 103 -9.28 -1.11 -8.27
C THR A 103 -8.17 -1.78 -9.08
N LYS A 104 -7.41 -1.01 -9.86
CA LYS A 104 -6.38 -1.57 -10.73
C LYS A 104 -5.23 -0.59 -10.95
N ASN A 105 -4.02 -1.04 -10.64
CA ASN A 105 -2.81 -0.28 -10.93
C ASN A 105 -1.65 -1.20 -11.36
N LYS A 106 -0.50 -0.61 -11.74
CA LYS A 106 0.75 -1.35 -11.96
C LYS A 106 1.69 -1.23 -10.77
N THR A 107 1.93 -0.01 -10.28
CA THR A 107 2.88 0.21 -9.18
C THR A 107 2.27 1.14 -8.14
N ILE A 108 2.38 0.80 -6.86
CA ILE A 108 1.97 1.65 -5.74
C ILE A 108 3.17 1.76 -4.80
N THR A 109 3.47 2.97 -4.35
CA THR A 109 4.50 3.29 -3.38
C THR A 109 3.86 4.16 -2.31
N THR A 110 3.87 3.76 -1.04
CA THR A 110 3.45 4.68 0.02
C THR A 110 4.64 5.39 0.62
N GLY A 111 4.44 6.64 1.01
CA GLY A 111 5.43 7.44 1.72
C GLY A 111 5.48 7.11 3.20
N SER A 112 6.19 7.92 3.97
CA SER A 112 6.30 7.72 5.41
C SER A 112 5.04 8.16 6.17
N GLY A 113 4.78 7.58 7.33
CA GLY A 113 3.68 8.00 8.20
C GLY A 113 2.59 6.94 8.35
N LYS A 114 1.31 7.34 8.38
CA LYS A 114 0.18 6.43 8.50
C LYS A 114 -0.47 6.24 7.14
N ASN A 115 -0.43 5.05 6.56
CA ASN A 115 -1.06 4.80 5.27
C ASN A 115 -2.06 3.65 5.36
N GLU A 116 -3.23 3.85 4.78
CA GLU A 116 -4.24 2.80 4.61
C GLU A 116 -4.50 2.60 3.11
N THR A 117 -4.39 1.36 2.64
CA THR A 117 -4.46 1.05 1.21
C THR A 117 -5.32 -0.17 0.92
N ASN A 118 -6.38 0.01 0.13
CA ASN A 118 -7.25 -1.08 -0.33
C ASN A 118 -7.10 -1.28 -1.83
N ILE A 119 -6.66 -2.47 -2.24
CA ILE A 119 -6.19 -2.73 -3.60
C ILE A 119 -6.77 -4.03 -4.16
N THR A 120 -7.61 -3.94 -5.18
CA THR A 120 -8.15 -5.16 -5.82
C THR A 120 -7.11 -5.84 -6.70
N LYS A 121 -6.40 -5.08 -7.56
CA LYS A 121 -5.42 -5.66 -8.47
C LYS A 121 -4.22 -4.74 -8.70
N ASN A 122 -3.03 -5.23 -8.39
CA ASN A 122 -1.80 -4.50 -8.70
C ASN A 122 -0.69 -5.44 -9.19
N LYS A 123 0.43 -4.88 -9.66
CA LYS A 123 1.64 -5.66 -9.95
C LYS A 123 2.68 -5.52 -8.84
N THR A 124 2.95 -4.30 -8.38
CA THR A 124 4.01 -4.01 -7.40
C THR A 124 3.52 -3.01 -6.37
N ILE A 125 3.62 -3.34 -5.08
CA ILE A 125 3.33 -2.46 -3.95
C ILE A 125 4.60 -2.34 -3.11
N THR A 126 4.97 -1.12 -2.75
CA THR A 126 6.03 -0.82 -1.80
C THR A 126 5.46 0.08 -0.74
N THR A 127 5.45 -0.31 0.54
CA THR A 127 5.09 0.61 1.61
C THR A 127 6.31 1.30 2.19
N GLY A 128 6.17 2.58 2.51
CA GLY A 128 7.21 3.36 3.17
C GLY A 128 7.26 3.08 4.67
N SER A 129 8.11 3.83 5.38
CA SER A 129 8.29 3.66 6.82
C SER A 129 7.10 4.22 7.63
N GLY A 130 6.69 3.56 8.71
CA GLY A 130 5.67 4.09 9.61
C GLY A 130 4.62 3.07 10.01
N LYS A 131 3.34 3.48 10.04
CA LYS A 131 2.19 2.61 10.28
C LYS A 131 1.46 2.38 8.95
N ASN A 132 1.49 1.17 8.40
CA ASN A 132 0.80 0.89 7.14
C ASN A 132 -0.22 -0.23 7.33
N GLU A 133 -1.42 -0.04 6.79
CA GLU A 133 -2.47 -1.04 6.74
C GLU A 133 -2.82 -1.30 5.27
N THR A 134 -2.80 -2.57 4.85
CA THR A 134 -2.93 -2.95 3.44
C THR A 134 -3.88 -4.11 3.23
N ILE A 135 -4.95 -3.93 2.44
CA ILE A 135 -5.84 -5.01 2.03
C ILE A 135 -5.71 -5.23 0.53
N ILE A 136 -5.28 -6.43 0.13
CA ILE A 136 -4.86 -6.72 -1.24
C ILE A 136 -5.48 -8.03 -1.75
N THR A 137 -6.36 -7.95 -2.75
CA THR A 137 -6.96 -9.16 -3.34
C THR A 137 -5.97 -9.88 -4.27
N LYS A 138 -5.31 -9.15 -5.17
CA LYS A 138 -4.38 -9.74 -6.14
C LYS A 138 -3.19 -8.86 -6.44
N ASN A 139 -2.00 -9.37 -6.17
CA ASN A 139 -0.75 -8.69 -6.52
C ASN A 139 0.32 -9.66 -7.06
N SER A 140 1.43 -9.11 -7.55
CA SER A 140 2.61 -9.93 -7.86
C SER A 140 3.74 -9.75 -6.84
N THR A 141 4.00 -8.52 -6.40
CA THR A 141 5.10 -8.22 -5.47
C THR A 141 4.65 -7.20 -4.44
N ILE A 142 4.78 -7.52 -3.16
CA ILE A 142 4.60 -6.60 -2.04
C ILE A 142 5.94 -6.50 -1.32
N THR A 143 6.37 -5.27 -1.04
CA THR A 143 7.50 -4.98 -0.17
C THR A 143 7.03 -4.01 0.89
N THR A 144 7.13 -4.35 2.18
CA THR A 144 6.85 -3.40 3.25
C THR A 144 8.13 -2.75 3.76
N GLY A 145 8.04 -1.47 4.10
CA GLY A 145 9.12 -0.71 4.73
C GLY A 145 9.19 -0.95 6.23
N SER A 146 10.02 -0.16 6.91
CA SER A 146 10.21 -0.31 8.35
C SER A 146 9.05 0.25 9.18
N GLY A 147 8.73 -0.36 10.32
CA GLY A 147 7.74 0.18 11.26
C GLY A 147 6.68 -0.83 11.66
N LYS A 148 5.43 -0.38 11.79
CA LYS A 148 4.27 -1.23 12.07
C LYS A 148 3.50 -1.47 10.77
N ASN A 149 3.46 -2.68 10.25
CA ASN A 149 2.72 -2.99 9.03
C ASN A 149 1.70 -4.10 9.29
N GLU A 150 0.45 -3.84 8.93
CA GLU A 150 -0.64 -4.80 9.01
C GLU A 150 -1.14 -5.06 7.59
N GLY A 151 -1.47 -6.32 7.27
CA GLY A 151 -1.95 -6.62 5.93
C GLY A 151 -2.70 -7.92 5.72
N ILE A 152 -3.70 -7.86 4.85
CA ILE A 152 -4.49 -9.00 4.40
C ILE A 152 -4.27 -9.19 2.91
N VAL A 153 -3.75 -10.36 2.51
CA VAL A 153 -3.37 -10.66 1.14
C VAL A 153 -4.00 -11.97 0.65
N THR A 154 -4.98 -11.88 -0.24
CA THR A 154 -5.64 -13.09 -0.78
C THR A 154 -4.73 -13.84 -1.75
N LYS A 155 -4.10 -13.14 -2.70
CA LYS A 155 -3.25 -13.80 -3.72
C LYS A 155 -2.06 -12.94 -4.10
N ASN A 156 -0.87 -13.48 -3.87
CA ASN A 156 0.37 -12.85 -4.30
C ASN A 156 1.38 -13.86 -4.87
N LYS A 157 2.49 -13.36 -5.44
CA LYS A 157 3.65 -14.21 -5.77
C LYS A 157 4.80 -14.02 -4.79
N THR A 158 5.09 -12.79 -4.41
CA THR A 158 6.22 -12.46 -3.54
C THR A 158 5.82 -11.41 -2.52
N ILE A 159 6.03 -11.71 -1.25
CA ILE A 159 5.92 -10.76 -0.13
C ILE A 159 7.30 -10.66 0.50
N THR A 160 7.76 -9.44 0.72
CA THR A 160 8.95 -9.15 1.51
C THR A 160 8.56 -8.14 2.57
N THR A 161 8.72 -8.47 3.86
CA THR A 161 8.51 -7.49 4.92
C THR A 161 9.83 -6.85 5.34
N GLY A 162 9.76 -5.56 5.69
CA GLY A 162 10.88 -4.81 6.24
C GLY A 162 11.04 -5.03 7.74
N SER A 163 11.91 -4.24 8.36
CA SER A 163 12.16 -4.34 9.80
C SER A 163 11.03 -3.74 10.64
N GLY A 164 10.71 -4.33 11.78
CA GLY A 164 9.78 -3.77 12.75
C GLY A 164 8.73 -4.76 13.22
N ASN A 165 7.50 -4.29 13.41
CA ASN A 165 6.36 -5.11 13.80
C ASN A 165 5.48 -5.35 12.58
N ASN A 166 5.43 -6.57 12.06
CA ASN A 166 4.57 -6.88 10.92
C ASN A 166 3.57 -7.96 11.28
N GLU A 167 2.30 -7.74 10.96
CA GLU A 167 1.23 -8.73 11.12
C GLU A 167 0.57 -8.96 9.76
N THR A 168 0.57 -10.19 9.25
CA THR A 168 -0.01 -10.47 7.94
C THR A 168 -0.82 -11.75 7.86
N ILE A 169 -1.98 -11.66 7.20
CA ILE A 169 -2.83 -12.81 6.86
C ILE A 169 -2.76 -13.05 5.36
N ILE A 170 -2.34 -14.25 4.96
CA ILE A 170 -2.04 -14.58 3.57
C ILE A 170 -2.75 -15.87 3.15
N THR A 171 -3.71 -15.78 2.24
CA THR A 171 -4.40 -16.98 1.75
C THR A 171 -3.54 -17.77 0.78
N LYS A 172 -2.91 -17.11 -0.21
CA LYS A 172 -2.09 -17.79 -1.22
C LYS A 172 -0.91 -16.95 -1.66
N ASN A 173 0.29 -17.49 -1.45
CA ASN A 173 1.51 -16.91 -1.96
C ASN A 173 2.46 -17.96 -2.58
N LYS A 174 3.54 -17.52 -3.21
CA LYS A 174 4.64 -18.44 -3.59
C LYS A 174 5.85 -18.25 -2.67
N THR A 175 6.23 -17.02 -2.42
CA THR A 175 7.45 -16.71 -1.64
C THR A 175 7.14 -15.61 -0.63
N ILE A 176 7.48 -15.87 0.63
CA ILE A 176 7.43 -14.92 1.73
C ILE A 176 8.84 -14.81 2.29
N THR A 177 9.31 -13.60 2.47
CA THR A 177 10.56 -13.29 3.18
C THR A 177 10.25 -12.25 4.23
N THR A 178 10.41 -12.59 5.51
CA THR A 178 10.24 -11.61 6.57
C THR A 178 11.54 -10.94 6.94
N GLY A 179 11.47 -9.64 7.24
CA GLY A 179 12.58 -8.87 7.75
C GLY A 179 12.81 -9.09 9.24
N SER A 180 13.68 -8.29 9.83
CA SER A 180 13.99 -8.36 11.26
C SER A 180 12.90 -7.77 12.15
N GLY A 181 12.71 -8.28 13.35
CA GLY A 181 11.83 -7.66 14.36
C GLY A 181 10.78 -8.61 14.91
N LYS A 182 9.55 -8.13 15.09
CA LYS A 182 8.40 -8.94 15.54
C LYS A 182 7.50 -9.21 14.35
N ASN A 183 7.39 -10.45 13.90
CA ASN A 183 6.52 -10.79 12.77
C ASN A 183 5.51 -11.86 13.19
N GLU A 184 4.24 -11.61 12.89
CA GLU A 184 3.13 -12.54 13.12
C GLU A 184 2.47 -12.82 11.77
N GLU A 185 2.45 -14.09 11.35
CA GLU A 185 1.92 -14.47 10.03
C GLU A 185 0.96 -15.65 10.11
N ILE A 186 -0.20 -15.52 9.46
CA ILE A 186 -1.16 -16.61 9.25
C ILE A 186 -1.25 -16.92 7.76
N ILE A 187 -0.84 -18.11 7.36
CA ILE A 187 -0.65 -18.47 5.95
C ILE A 187 -1.39 -19.75 5.60
N THR A 188 -2.40 -19.67 4.72
CA THR A 188 -3.12 -20.88 4.30
C THR A 188 -2.28 -21.72 3.31
N LYS A 189 -1.70 -21.08 2.29
CA LYS A 189 -0.93 -21.80 1.27
C LYS A 189 0.26 -20.99 0.76
N ASN A 190 1.45 -21.54 0.91
CA ASN A 190 2.67 -20.99 0.33
C ASN A 190 3.58 -22.07 -0.27
N LYS A 191 4.66 -21.68 -0.95
CA LYS A 191 5.70 -22.62 -1.36
C LYS A 191 6.95 -22.47 -0.51
N THR A 192 7.43 -21.24 -0.33
CA THR A 192 8.70 -20.96 0.35
C THR A 192 8.53 -19.80 1.32
N ILE A 193 8.85 -20.05 2.59
CA ILE A 193 8.90 -19.04 3.65
C ILE A 193 10.34 -18.96 4.13
N THR A 194 10.85 -17.73 4.24
CA THR A 194 12.12 -17.45 4.91
C THR A 194 11.85 -16.39 5.96
N THR A 195 12.08 -16.69 7.23
CA THR A 195 11.97 -15.69 8.29
C THR A 195 13.31 -15.03 8.58
N GLY A 196 13.27 -13.74 8.92
CA GLY A 196 14.43 -12.96 9.35
C GLY A 196 14.79 -13.19 10.82
N SER A 197 15.71 -12.39 11.35
CA SER A 197 16.05 -12.37 12.78
C SER A 197 14.95 -11.72 13.64
N GLY A 198 14.91 -12.04 14.92
CA GLY A 198 13.94 -11.50 15.88
C GLY A 198 12.91 -12.52 16.36
N ASN A 199 11.73 -12.02 16.73
CA ASN A 199 10.63 -12.82 17.26
C ASN A 199 9.59 -13.06 16.16
N ASN A 200 9.60 -14.24 15.56
CA ASN A 200 8.64 -14.59 14.51
C ASN A 200 7.67 -15.66 15.01
N GLU A 201 6.38 -15.42 14.86
CA GLU A 201 5.32 -16.40 15.07
C GLU A 201 4.62 -16.66 13.73
N THR A 202 4.51 -17.91 13.32
CA THR A 202 4.01 -18.26 11.99
C THR A 202 3.10 -19.49 12.04
N ILE A 203 1.83 -19.31 11.65
CA ILE A 203 0.85 -20.39 11.56
C ILE A 203 0.60 -20.70 10.08
N ILE A 204 0.77 -21.96 9.69
CA ILE A 204 0.76 -22.36 8.27
C ILE A 204 -0.08 -23.61 8.04
N THR A 205 -1.07 -23.56 7.17
CA THR A 205 -1.82 -24.78 6.81
C THR A 205 -1.04 -25.65 5.83
N LYS A 206 -0.50 -25.07 4.75
CA LYS A 206 0.26 -25.81 3.72
C LYS A 206 1.44 -25.02 3.18
N ASN A 207 2.63 -25.61 3.26
CA ASN A 207 3.83 -25.07 2.65
C ASN A 207 4.74 -26.19 2.12
N LYS A 208 5.77 -25.84 1.33
CA LYS A 208 6.76 -26.81 0.85
C LYS A 208 8.08 -26.68 1.62
N THR A 209 8.58 -25.47 1.78
CA THR A 209 9.89 -25.20 2.39
C THR A 209 9.82 -24.01 3.34
N ILE A 210 10.25 -24.21 4.58
CA ILE A 210 10.42 -23.16 5.58
C ILE A 210 11.89 -23.08 5.94
N THR A 211 12.43 -21.87 5.96
CA THR A 211 13.72 -21.56 6.55
C THR A 211 13.50 -20.52 7.63
N THR A 212 13.77 -20.84 8.90
CA THR A 212 13.70 -19.84 9.96
C THR A 212 15.02 -19.13 10.15
N GLY A 213 14.95 -17.84 10.50
CA GLY A 213 16.11 -17.02 10.79
C GLY A 213 16.68 -17.27 12.20
N SER A 214 17.43 -16.31 12.69
CA SER A 214 18.01 -16.34 14.03
C SER A 214 17.02 -15.88 15.11
N ASP A 215 17.38 -16.09 16.38
CA ASP A 215 16.69 -15.62 17.60
C ASP A 215 15.51 -16.47 18.06
N LYS A 216 14.25 -16.00 17.98
CA LYS A 216 13.07 -16.70 18.51
C LYS A 216 12.05 -16.91 17.41
N ASN A 217 11.90 -18.14 16.94
CA ASN A 217 10.89 -18.48 15.95
C ASN A 217 9.96 -19.56 16.49
N GLU A 218 8.66 -19.31 16.40
CA GLU A 218 7.62 -20.28 16.71
C GLU A 218 6.82 -20.56 15.45
N THR A 219 6.73 -21.82 15.04
CA THR A 219 6.06 -22.21 13.79
C THR A 219 5.09 -23.35 14.01
N ILE A 220 3.81 -23.13 13.72
CA ILE A 220 2.80 -24.19 13.69
C ILE A 220 2.49 -24.50 12.24
N ILE A 221 2.67 -25.76 11.81
CA ILE A 221 2.40 -26.17 10.43
C ILE A 221 1.64 -27.49 10.32
N THR A 222 0.58 -27.53 9.53
CA THR A 222 -0.19 -28.76 9.28
C THR A 222 0.38 -29.61 8.15
N ARG A 223 0.91 -29.01 7.08
CA ARG A 223 1.49 -29.78 5.98
C ARG A 223 2.73 -29.10 5.43
N ASN A 224 3.88 -29.73 5.63
CA ASN A 224 5.15 -29.28 5.08
C ASN A 224 5.95 -30.40 4.45
N THR A 225 6.93 -30.03 3.61
CA THR A 225 7.93 -30.98 3.10
C THR A 225 9.29 -30.80 3.77
N THR A 226 9.73 -29.56 3.99
CA THR A 226 11.09 -29.29 4.49
C THR A 226 11.11 -28.10 5.45
N ILE A 227 11.74 -28.27 6.61
CA ILE A 227 12.04 -27.20 7.57
C ILE A 227 13.55 -27.16 7.77
N THR A 228 14.12 -25.96 7.69
CA THR A 228 15.50 -25.68 8.09
C THR A 228 15.45 -24.56 9.11
N THR A 229 16.09 -24.75 10.26
CA THR A 229 16.11 -23.76 11.33
C THR A 229 17.45 -23.06 11.41
N GLY A 230 17.42 -21.74 11.59
CA GLY A 230 18.61 -20.94 11.89
C GLY A 230 19.09 -21.13 13.33
N SER A 231 20.02 -20.26 13.75
CA SER A 231 20.49 -20.22 15.13
C SER A 231 19.41 -19.69 16.10
N GLY A 232 19.56 -19.95 17.41
CA GLY A 232 18.61 -19.47 18.41
C GLY A 232 17.49 -20.47 18.76
N LYS A 233 16.49 -19.98 19.49
CA LYS A 233 15.34 -20.77 19.96
C LYS A 233 14.30 -20.89 18.85
N ASN A 234 14.28 -22.04 18.19
CA ASN A 234 13.30 -22.36 17.16
C ASN A 234 12.39 -23.48 17.66
N GLU A 235 11.10 -23.18 17.82
CA GLU A 235 10.06 -24.14 18.24
C GLU A 235 9.09 -24.38 17.09
N GLY A 236 8.72 -25.64 16.88
CA GLY A 236 7.90 -26.03 15.73
C GLY A 236 6.93 -27.15 16.05
N ILE A 237 5.65 -26.95 15.78
CA ILE A 237 4.62 -27.99 15.89
C ILE A 237 4.20 -28.40 14.48
N ILE A 238 4.42 -29.66 14.14
CA ILE A 238 3.93 -30.23 12.88
C ILE A 238 2.69 -31.07 13.19
N THR A 239 1.51 -30.53 12.88
CA THR A 239 0.26 -31.31 12.90
C THR A 239 0.16 -32.10 11.59
N LYS A 240 -0.49 -33.28 11.57
CA LYS A 240 -0.55 -34.16 10.37
C LYS A 240 -1.92 -34.12 9.70
#